data_AF-A0A094ZCY7-F1
#
_entry.id   AF-A0A094ZCY7-F1
#
_cell.length_a   1.000
_cell.length_b   1.000
_cell.length_c   1.000
_cell.angle_alpha   90.00
_cell.angle_beta   90.00
_cell.angle_gamma   90.00
#
_symmetry.space_group_name_H-M   'P 1'
#
loop_
_entity.id
_entity.type
_entity.pdbx_description
1 polymer ?
#
loop_
_entity_poly.entity_id
_entity_poly.type
_entity_poly.pdbx_seq_one_letter_code
_entity_poly.pdbx_strand_id
1 'polypeptide(L)'
;MSMAQNWRFGKNWGCEFVQLSCYEYMKIQVANKKYIEFFHRNNPITPYCNKLSSTDVKCLVYDDAFGSCDLQRQKEKVPGENQYFTSIDGVSASDLPYYAGGPSLSDRCPIHRPFEPVTGYKYTSYCRHTENQDNIDSQNNYALQYFGQDSICVNHDTYAPWISIVGGFYRDISFPYASCHKYNCSSVGIELLVGQQVTKCSDGESIPINAYSNNINARGLVLCPTCNAACSHRNIVILIVLPANYLLN
;
A
#
# COMPACT_ATOMS: atom_id res chain seq x y z
N MET A 1 -2.32 -28.24 7.58
CA MET A 1 -2.35 -26.76 7.44
C MET A 1 -1.89 -26.28 6.06
N SER A 2 -1.98 -27.09 4.99
CA SER A 2 -1.48 -26.75 3.65
C SER A 2 -2.41 -25.86 2.80
N MET A 3 -3.65 -25.63 3.25
CA MET A 3 -4.66 -24.84 2.54
C MET A 3 -4.99 -23.51 3.22
N ALA A 4 -4.29 -23.16 4.32
CA ALA A 4 -4.53 -21.90 5.00
C ALA A 4 -4.04 -20.73 4.15
N GLN A 5 -4.89 -19.74 3.94
CA GLN A 5 -4.50 -18.50 3.28
C GLN A 5 -3.49 -17.74 4.15
N ASN A 6 -2.54 -17.06 3.51
CA ASN A 6 -1.56 -16.25 4.23
C ASN A 6 -2.17 -14.91 4.64
N TRP A 7 -2.72 -14.85 5.85
CA TRP A 7 -3.20 -13.61 6.46
C TRP A 7 -2.02 -12.79 7.02
N ARG A 8 -1.73 -11.64 6.41
CA ARG A 8 -0.58 -10.80 6.77
C ARG A 8 -0.88 -9.78 7.87
N PHE A 9 -2.14 -9.36 8.03
CA PHE A 9 -2.52 -8.41 9.07
C PHE A 9 -2.31 -9.02 10.46
N GLY A 10 -1.56 -8.35 11.33
CA GLY A 10 -1.21 -8.89 12.66
C GLY A 10 -0.01 -9.83 12.68
N LYS A 11 0.51 -10.25 11.52
CA LYS A 11 1.58 -11.24 11.44
C LYS A 11 2.89 -10.67 11.98
N ASN A 12 3.44 -11.30 13.01
CA ASN A 12 4.70 -10.93 13.67
C ASN A 12 4.71 -9.53 14.32
N TRP A 13 3.55 -8.94 14.65
CA TRP A 13 3.50 -7.65 15.36
C TRP A 13 3.62 -7.75 16.89
N GLY A 14 3.72 -8.98 17.43
CA GLY A 14 4.00 -9.23 18.84
C GLY A 14 2.80 -9.07 19.77
N CYS A 15 3.02 -9.35 21.06
CA CYS A 15 1.97 -9.33 22.08
C CYS A 15 1.45 -7.91 22.34
N GLU A 16 2.31 -6.89 22.24
CA GLU A 16 1.94 -5.49 22.44
C GLU A 16 0.83 -5.04 21.49
N PHE A 17 0.84 -5.53 20.24
CA PHE A 17 -0.21 -5.24 19.27
C PHE A 17 -1.61 -5.71 19.71
N VAL A 18 -1.66 -6.83 20.44
CA VAL A 18 -2.92 -7.47 20.87
C VAL A 18 -3.36 -6.97 22.25
N GLN A 19 -2.40 -6.67 23.12
CA GLN A 19 -2.66 -6.41 24.54
C GLN A 19 -2.81 -4.93 24.88
N LEU A 20 -2.22 -4.03 24.07
CA LEU A 20 -2.24 -2.60 24.32
C LEU A 20 -3.31 -1.90 23.48
N SER A 21 -3.73 -0.72 23.92
CA SER A 21 -4.50 0.15 23.05
C SER A 21 -3.67 0.54 21.81
N CYS A 22 -4.34 0.84 20.70
CA CYS A 22 -3.64 1.31 19.50
C CYS A 22 -2.82 2.58 19.77
N TYR A 23 -3.24 3.44 20.69
CA TYR A 23 -2.45 4.61 21.10
C TYR A 23 -1.14 4.22 21.76
N GLU A 24 -1.17 3.33 22.74
CA GLU A 24 0.02 2.87 23.46
C GLU A 24 0.98 2.15 22.52
N TYR A 25 0.45 1.26 21.68
CA TYR A 25 1.23 0.60 20.63
C TYR A 25 1.90 1.63 19.71
N MET A 26 1.16 2.60 19.17
CA MET A 26 1.74 3.65 18.33
C MET A 26 2.84 4.44 19.04
N LYS A 27 2.65 4.78 20.32
CA LYS A 27 3.66 5.49 21.12
C LYS A 27 4.93 4.67 21.29
N ILE A 28 4.80 3.38 21.62
CA ILE A 28 5.94 2.48 21.77
C ILE A 28 6.70 2.37 20.45
N GLN A 29 5.98 2.17 19.34
CA GLN A 29 6.62 2.06 18.02
C GLN A 29 7.33 3.34 17.58
N VAL A 30 6.76 4.52 17.89
CA VAL A 30 7.43 5.81 17.63
C VAL A 30 8.66 5.98 18.52
N ALA A 31 8.59 5.60 19.79
CA ALA A 31 9.72 5.70 20.73
C ALA A 31 10.86 4.74 20.35
N ASN A 32 10.52 3.55 19.85
CA ASN A 32 11.48 2.50 19.45
C ASN A 32 12.11 2.73 18.06
N LYS A 33 11.78 3.83 17.36
CA LYS A 33 12.25 4.18 15.99
C LYS A 33 13.76 4.12 15.76
N LYS A 34 14.59 4.07 16.81
CA LYS A 34 16.06 4.02 16.70
C LYS A 34 16.62 2.69 16.17
N TYR A 35 15.83 1.60 16.12
CA TYR A 35 16.35 0.26 15.78
C TYR A 35 15.90 -0.30 14.42
N ILE A 36 14.89 0.29 13.76
CA ILE A 36 14.21 -0.31 12.58
C ILE A 36 14.26 0.59 11.33
N GLU A 37 15.28 1.46 11.20
CA GLU A 37 15.49 2.17 9.92
C GLU A 37 15.93 1.22 8.78
N PHE A 38 16.51 0.06 9.13
CA PHE A 38 17.15 -0.83 8.16
C PHE A 38 16.22 -1.86 7.50
N PHE A 39 15.12 -2.27 8.15
CA PHE A 39 14.21 -3.30 7.62
C PHE A 39 12.88 -2.77 7.10
N HIS A 40 12.43 -1.62 7.61
CA HIS A 40 11.13 -1.04 7.29
C HIS A 40 11.22 0.48 7.22
N ARG A 41 11.63 1.03 6.06
CA ARG A 41 11.28 2.41 5.68
C ARG A 41 9.75 2.66 5.59
N ASN A 42 8.95 1.65 5.92
CA ASN A 42 7.50 1.64 5.97
C ASN A 42 7.00 1.73 7.43
N ASN A 43 6.60 2.94 7.83
CA ASN A 43 5.69 3.26 8.94
C ASN A 43 5.69 2.31 10.17
N PRO A 44 6.42 2.67 11.24
CA PRO A 44 6.56 1.83 12.43
C PRO A 44 5.24 1.61 13.18
N ILE A 45 4.24 2.47 12.95
CA ILE A 45 2.94 2.41 13.63
C ILE A 45 1.92 1.50 12.94
N THR A 46 2.30 0.80 11.86
CA THR A 46 1.41 -0.14 11.16
C THR A 46 0.72 -1.11 12.14
N PRO A 47 -0.59 -1.37 11.99
CA PRO A 47 -1.48 -0.93 10.91
C PRO A 47 -2.09 0.44 11.16
N TYR A 48 -1.84 1.01 12.33
CA TYR A 48 -2.42 2.24 12.79
C TYR A 48 -1.81 3.46 12.12
N CYS A 49 -2.49 4.59 12.26
CA CYS A 49 -2.14 5.83 11.59
C CYS A 49 -2.53 7.05 12.42
N ASN A 50 -1.79 8.15 12.24
CA ASN A 50 -1.96 9.38 13.03
C ASN A 50 -2.07 10.65 12.18
N LYS A 51 -2.28 10.49 10.87
CA LYS A 51 -2.43 11.58 9.90
C LYS A 51 -3.82 11.58 9.32
N LEU A 52 -4.32 12.74 8.92
CA LEU A 52 -5.64 12.83 8.31
C LEU A 52 -5.71 12.07 6.97
N SER A 53 -6.88 11.51 6.68
CA SER A 53 -7.10 10.61 5.55
C SER A 53 -6.61 11.12 4.19
N SER A 54 -6.77 12.41 3.91
CA SER A 54 -6.42 12.99 2.62
C SER A 54 -4.91 13.15 2.38
N THR A 55 -4.05 12.96 3.38
CA THR A 55 -2.61 13.30 3.25
C THR A 55 -1.68 12.10 3.44
N ASP A 56 -2.20 10.91 3.72
CA ASP A 56 -1.40 9.74 4.09
C ASP A 56 -1.79 8.51 3.27
N VAL A 57 -1.63 8.62 1.94
CA VAL A 57 -1.82 7.51 1.00
C VAL A 57 -0.51 6.77 0.80
N LYS A 58 -0.54 5.44 0.90
CA LYS A 58 0.65 4.58 0.76
C LYS A 58 0.26 3.13 0.52
N CYS A 59 1.23 2.32 0.15
CA CYS A 59 1.12 0.87 0.17
C CYS A 59 0.91 0.33 1.58
N LEU A 60 -0.01 -0.62 1.70
CA LEU A 60 -0.32 -1.31 2.94
C LEU A 60 0.68 -2.45 3.12
N VAL A 61 1.41 -2.49 4.23
CA VAL A 61 2.44 -3.54 4.38
C VAL A 61 1.85 -4.95 4.59
N TYR A 62 0.56 -5.01 4.92
CA TYR A 62 -0.18 -6.25 5.12
C TYR A 62 -1.01 -6.64 3.89
N ASP A 63 -1.03 -5.84 2.82
CA ASP A 63 -1.74 -6.19 1.59
C ASP A 63 -1.08 -5.67 0.31
N ASP A 64 -1.32 -6.32 -0.82
CA ASP A 64 -0.83 -5.82 -2.12
C ASP A 64 -1.84 -4.78 -2.63
N ALA A 65 -1.99 -3.70 -1.86
CA ALA A 65 -2.94 -2.62 -2.08
C ALA A 65 -2.35 -1.31 -1.55
N PHE A 66 -2.80 -0.18 -2.09
CA PHE A 66 -2.59 1.12 -1.46
C PHE A 66 -3.83 1.57 -0.70
N GLY A 67 -3.69 2.52 0.19
CA GLY A 67 -4.80 2.98 1.02
C GLY A 67 -4.48 4.27 1.75
N SER A 68 -5.47 4.86 2.42
CA SER A 68 -5.30 6.03 3.27
C SER A 68 -5.59 5.74 4.73
N CYS A 69 -5.08 6.58 5.62
CA CYS A 69 -5.51 6.56 7.01
C CYS A 69 -7.02 6.82 7.11
N ASP A 70 -7.77 6.05 7.90
CA ASP A 70 -9.21 6.30 8.12
C ASP A 70 -9.48 7.24 9.31
N LEU A 71 -8.45 7.93 9.81
CA LEU A 71 -8.60 8.98 10.82
C LEU A 71 -9.41 10.13 10.24
N GLN A 72 -10.61 10.31 10.78
CA GLN A 72 -11.57 11.29 10.30
C GLN A 72 -12.41 11.87 11.44
N ARG A 73 -13.01 13.03 11.18
CA ARG A 73 -13.96 13.64 12.10
C ARG A 73 -15.26 12.85 12.10
N GLN A 74 -15.68 12.42 13.28
CA GLN A 74 -16.94 11.75 13.57
C GLN A 74 -18.06 12.77 13.71
N LYS A 75 -19.30 12.33 13.52
CA LYS A 75 -20.49 13.18 13.67
C LYS A 75 -20.67 13.63 15.13
N GLU A 76 -20.39 12.73 16.06
CA GLU A 76 -20.54 12.92 17.50
C GLU A 76 -19.21 12.75 18.22
N LYS A 77 -19.15 13.24 19.46
CA LYS A 77 -17.99 13.06 20.33
C LYS A 77 -17.79 11.57 20.59
N VAL A 78 -16.56 11.11 20.39
CA VAL A 78 -16.18 9.72 20.58
C VAL A 78 -16.10 9.42 22.09
N PRO A 79 -16.49 8.22 22.57
CA PRO A 79 -16.32 7.83 23.98
C PRO A 79 -14.87 8.01 24.45
N GLY A 80 -14.66 8.30 25.73
CA GLY A 80 -13.34 8.64 26.27
C GLY A 80 -12.30 7.53 26.07
N GLU A 81 -12.73 6.29 26.19
CA GLU A 81 -11.94 5.07 25.95
C GLU A 81 -11.44 4.92 24.50
N ASN A 82 -12.06 5.65 23.56
CA ASN A 82 -11.75 5.62 22.13
C ASN A 82 -11.12 6.94 21.64
N GLN A 83 -10.75 7.85 22.54
CA GLN A 83 -10.05 9.10 22.23
C GLN A 83 -8.53 8.89 22.31
N TYR A 84 -7.95 8.43 21.21
CA TYR A 84 -6.55 7.99 21.13
C TYR A 84 -5.52 9.08 20.87
N PHE A 85 -5.90 10.37 20.80
CA PHE A 85 -4.97 11.42 20.37
C PHE A 85 -4.90 12.57 21.36
N THR A 86 -3.68 12.95 21.73
CA THR A 86 -3.38 14.18 22.46
C THR A 86 -3.18 15.37 21.52
N SER A 87 -2.88 15.11 20.26
CA SER A 87 -2.74 16.11 19.18
C SER A 87 -2.84 15.42 17.82
N ILE A 88 -3.41 16.11 16.82
CA ILE A 88 -3.43 15.71 15.41
C ILE A 88 -3.09 16.97 14.60
N ASP A 89 -2.16 16.85 13.64
CA ASP A 89 -1.75 17.98 12.80
C ASP A 89 -2.95 18.56 12.05
N GLY A 90 -3.15 19.88 12.15
CA GLY A 90 -4.27 20.59 11.53
C GLY A 90 -5.61 20.47 12.26
N VAL A 91 -5.66 19.87 13.46
CA VAL A 91 -6.88 19.74 14.28
C VAL A 91 -6.75 20.52 15.57
N SER A 92 -7.79 21.28 15.93
CA SER A 92 -7.82 22.04 17.20
C SER A 92 -7.99 21.12 18.41
N ALA A 93 -7.49 21.54 19.58
CA ALA A 93 -7.64 20.76 20.82
C ALA A 93 -9.11 20.51 21.20
N SER A 94 -10.01 21.46 20.90
CA SER A 94 -11.45 21.32 21.13
C SER A 94 -12.11 20.31 20.19
N ASP A 95 -11.54 20.07 19.01
CA ASP A 95 -12.06 19.12 18.04
C ASP A 95 -11.50 17.71 18.22
N LEU A 96 -10.37 17.53 18.91
CA LEU A 96 -9.74 16.21 19.12
C LEU A 96 -10.71 15.10 19.56
N PRO A 97 -11.67 15.34 20.49
CA PRO A 97 -12.60 14.30 20.91
C PRO A 97 -13.58 13.82 19.83
N TYR A 98 -13.61 14.47 18.67
CA TYR A 98 -14.41 14.07 17.51
C TYR A 98 -13.59 13.30 16.48
N TYR A 99 -12.29 13.11 16.65
CA TYR A 99 -11.46 12.38 15.68
C TYR A 99 -11.15 10.96 16.15
N ALA A 100 -11.44 9.99 15.29
CA ALA A 100 -11.11 8.58 15.49
C ALA A 100 -11.18 7.82 14.15
N GLY A 101 -10.81 6.54 14.16
CA GLY A 101 -11.12 5.62 13.07
C GLY A 101 -12.63 5.46 12.88
N GLY A 102 -13.06 5.12 11.66
CA GLY A 102 -14.48 5.06 11.30
C GLY A 102 -15.26 3.94 12.00
N PRO A 103 -14.88 2.66 11.81
CA PRO A 103 -15.59 1.49 12.32
C PRO A 103 -15.40 1.28 13.83
N SER A 104 -16.48 0.86 14.48
CA SER A 104 -16.43 0.34 15.85
C SER A 104 -15.72 -1.02 15.95
N LEU A 105 -15.66 -1.81 14.86
CA LEU A 105 -15.01 -3.12 14.83
C LEU A 105 -13.49 -3.07 15.04
N SER A 106 -12.88 -1.91 14.83
CA SER A 106 -11.47 -1.68 15.13
C SER A 106 -11.29 -0.87 16.41
N ASP A 107 -12.26 -0.90 17.32
CA ASP A 107 -12.32 -0.07 18.53
C ASP A 107 -12.15 1.43 18.23
N ARG A 108 -12.54 1.87 17.01
CA ARG A 108 -12.25 3.21 16.49
C ARG A 108 -10.76 3.57 16.44
N CYS A 109 -9.86 2.60 16.52
CA CYS A 109 -8.46 2.79 16.20
C CYS A 109 -8.35 3.13 14.72
N PRO A 110 -7.67 4.24 14.37
CA PRO A 110 -7.45 4.58 12.99
C PRO A 110 -6.38 3.68 12.40
N ILE A 111 -6.70 3.10 11.24
CA ILE A 111 -5.84 2.22 10.45
C ILE A 111 -5.75 2.74 9.02
N HIS A 112 -4.64 2.45 8.35
CA HIS A 112 -4.65 2.58 6.89
C HIS A 112 -5.67 1.60 6.32
N ARG A 113 -6.51 2.02 5.36
CA ARG A 113 -7.48 1.17 4.69
C ARG A 113 -7.35 1.26 3.17
N PRO A 114 -7.53 0.12 2.48
CA PRO A 114 -7.68 0.13 1.02
C PRO A 114 -8.77 1.09 0.57
N PHE A 115 -8.62 1.65 -0.62
CA PHE A 115 -9.69 2.39 -1.26
C PHE A 115 -10.75 1.42 -1.76
N GLU A 116 -11.95 1.59 -1.22
CA GLU A 116 -13.15 1.02 -1.81
C GLU A 116 -13.52 1.79 -3.08
N PRO A 117 -14.34 1.21 -3.99
CA PRO A 117 -14.83 1.92 -5.16
C PRO A 117 -15.79 3.01 -4.69
N VAL A 118 -15.28 4.22 -4.49
CA VAL A 118 -16.07 5.40 -4.17
C VAL A 118 -15.83 6.52 -5.19
N THR A 119 -16.89 7.32 -5.37
CA THR A 119 -17.09 8.38 -6.37
C THR A 119 -15.81 8.91 -7.03
N GLY A 120 -15.55 8.47 -8.27
CA GLY A 120 -14.45 8.93 -9.12
C GLY A 120 -13.61 7.80 -9.69
N TYR A 121 -13.45 6.69 -8.95
CA TYR A 121 -12.71 5.50 -9.39
C TYR A 121 -13.64 4.28 -9.44
N LYS A 122 -13.57 3.52 -10.55
CA LYS A 122 -14.39 2.32 -10.78
C LYS A 122 -13.73 1.02 -10.29
N TYR A 123 -12.58 1.14 -9.63
CA TYR A 123 -11.75 0.02 -9.18
C TYR A 123 -11.37 0.20 -7.71
N THR A 124 -11.04 -0.90 -7.05
CA THR A 124 -10.44 -0.89 -5.70
C THR A 124 -8.94 -0.65 -5.78
N SER A 125 -8.30 -0.34 -4.66
CA SER A 125 -6.83 -0.18 -4.63
C SER A 125 -6.04 -1.51 -4.55
N TYR A 126 -6.71 -2.67 -4.58
CA TYR A 126 -6.04 -3.97 -4.54
C TYR A 126 -5.36 -4.28 -5.87
N CYS A 127 -4.04 -4.35 -5.86
CA CYS A 127 -3.23 -4.53 -7.07
C CYS A 127 -3.48 -5.88 -7.76
N ARG A 128 -3.80 -6.91 -6.98
CA ARG A 128 -3.96 -8.29 -7.48
C ARG A 128 -5.38 -8.67 -7.88
N HIS A 129 -6.33 -7.77 -7.70
CA HIS A 129 -7.71 -7.95 -8.14
C HIS A 129 -7.78 -7.72 -9.65
N THR A 130 -7.85 -8.80 -10.42
CA THR A 130 -7.84 -8.76 -11.88
C THR A 130 -9.04 -8.01 -12.45
N GLU A 131 -10.17 -8.00 -11.75
CA GLU A 131 -11.36 -7.24 -12.11
C GLU A 131 -11.13 -5.72 -12.14
N ASN A 132 -10.11 -5.21 -11.43
CA ASN A 132 -9.75 -3.79 -11.51
C ASN A 132 -9.16 -3.43 -12.89
N GLN A 133 -8.55 -4.39 -13.58
CA GLN A 133 -7.93 -4.17 -14.88
C GLN A 133 -8.96 -3.88 -15.98
N ASP A 134 -10.17 -4.42 -15.86
CA ASP A 134 -11.27 -4.17 -16.79
C ASP A 134 -11.94 -2.80 -16.53
N ASN A 135 -11.78 -2.26 -15.32
CA ASN A 135 -12.40 -1.01 -14.88
C ASN A 135 -11.49 0.21 -15.02
N ILE A 136 -10.19 0.02 -15.27
CA ILE A 136 -9.26 1.13 -15.44
C ILE A 136 -9.44 1.77 -16.82
N ASP A 137 -9.69 3.08 -16.83
CA ASP A 137 -9.77 3.83 -18.08
C ASP A 137 -8.35 4.05 -18.62
N SER A 138 -8.04 3.42 -19.76
CA SER A 138 -6.73 3.52 -20.40
C SER A 138 -6.36 4.93 -20.86
N GLN A 139 -7.34 5.83 -20.99
CA GLN A 139 -7.15 7.25 -21.31
C GLN A 139 -6.97 8.13 -20.07
N ASN A 140 -7.31 7.62 -18.89
CA ASN A 140 -7.22 8.34 -17.60
C ASN A 140 -6.44 7.54 -16.53
N ASN A 141 -5.54 6.66 -16.97
CA ASN A 141 -4.65 5.89 -16.11
C ASN A 141 -3.40 6.71 -15.72
N TYR A 142 -3.61 7.75 -14.93
CA TYR A 142 -2.60 8.77 -14.66
C TYR A 142 -1.33 8.27 -13.98
N ALA A 143 -1.44 7.20 -13.22
CA ALA A 143 -0.31 6.53 -12.56
C ALA A 143 0.22 5.34 -13.36
N LEU A 144 -0.23 5.11 -14.60
CA LEU A 144 0.16 3.96 -15.41
C LEU A 144 -0.01 2.62 -14.67
N GLN A 145 -1.10 2.51 -13.90
CA GLN A 145 -1.36 1.35 -13.08
C GLN A 145 -1.63 0.11 -13.91
N TYR A 146 -1.25 -1.02 -13.34
CA TYR A 146 -1.57 -2.35 -13.83
C TYR A 146 -2.17 -3.16 -12.68
N PHE A 147 -3.26 -3.87 -12.96
CA PHE A 147 -3.90 -4.77 -12.02
C PHE A 147 -3.82 -6.20 -12.56
N GLY A 148 -3.38 -7.12 -11.71
CA GLY A 148 -3.13 -8.50 -12.12
C GLY A 148 -2.44 -9.31 -11.04
N GLN A 149 -2.42 -10.63 -11.19
CA GLN A 149 -1.78 -11.50 -10.21
C GLN A 149 -0.30 -11.16 -9.97
N ASP A 150 0.36 -10.60 -11.00
CA ASP A 150 1.73 -10.08 -11.08
C ASP A 150 1.84 -8.58 -10.88
N SER A 151 0.89 -7.99 -10.16
CA SER A 151 0.95 -6.60 -9.74
C SER A 151 1.33 -6.47 -8.26
N ILE A 152 2.11 -5.43 -7.96
CA ILE A 152 2.54 -5.04 -6.61
C ILE A 152 2.27 -3.56 -6.40
N CYS A 153 2.00 -3.17 -5.15
CA CYS A 153 1.93 -1.76 -4.78
C CYS A 153 3.34 -1.18 -4.59
N VAL A 154 3.59 0.01 -5.15
CA VAL A 154 4.80 0.80 -4.87
C VAL A 154 4.44 2.18 -4.34
N ASN A 155 5.19 2.66 -3.36
CA ASN A 155 5.06 4.03 -2.86
C ASN A 155 5.73 5.00 -3.83
N HIS A 156 5.17 6.19 -3.99
CA HIS A 156 5.82 7.29 -4.70
C HIS A 156 6.65 8.08 -3.70
N ASP A 157 7.88 8.41 -4.08
CA ASP A 157 8.78 9.13 -3.19
C ASP A 157 8.47 10.63 -3.21
N THR A 158 8.28 11.19 -2.02
CA THR A 158 7.95 12.61 -1.83
C THR A 158 9.06 13.58 -2.27
N TYR A 159 10.28 13.11 -2.53
CA TYR A 159 11.35 13.95 -3.08
C TYR A 159 11.05 14.47 -4.50
N ALA A 160 10.20 13.79 -5.27
CA ALA A 160 9.73 14.30 -6.55
C ALA A 160 8.27 13.90 -6.80
N PRO A 161 7.35 14.85 -7.03
CA PRO A 161 5.95 14.54 -7.27
C PRO A 161 5.79 13.70 -8.54
N TRP A 162 4.80 12.81 -8.52
CA TRP A 162 4.35 12.13 -9.73
C TRP A 162 3.59 13.11 -10.62
N ILE A 163 4.00 13.21 -11.87
CA ILE A 163 3.43 14.12 -12.86
C ILE A 163 2.93 13.29 -14.04
N SER A 164 1.68 13.52 -14.44
CA SER A 164 1.04 12.84 -15.57
C SER A 164 0.63 13.82 -16.67
N ILE A 165 1.04 13.57 -17.91
CA ILE A 165 0.69 14.36 -19.09
C ILE A 165 -0.16 13.47 -19.99
N VAL A 166 -1.40 13.88 -20.25
CA VAL A 166 -2.36 13.10 -21.05
C VAL A 166 -2.76 13.89 -22.28
N GLY A 167 -2.50 13.35 -23.47
CA GLY A 167 -2.88 13.97 -24.74
C GLY A 167 -2.30 15.38 -24.96
N GLY A 168 -1.11 15.65 -24.42
CA GLY A 168 -0.44 16.96 -24.53
C GLY A 168 -0.91 18.02 -23.54
N PHE A 169 -1.94 17.73 -22.72
CA PHE A 169 -2.36 18.62 -21.64
C PHE A 169 -1.70 18.22 -20.33
N TYR A 170 -1.02 19.19 -19.70
CA TYR A 170 -0.52 19.02 -18.33
C TYR A 170 -1.71 18.89 -17.39
N ARG A 171 -1.85 17.72 -16.77
CA ARG A 171 -2.75 17.55 -15.64
C ARG A 171 -1.83 17.47 -14.43
N ASP A 172 -1.83 18.54 -13.62
CA ASP A 172 -1.25 18.41 -12.28
C ASP A 172 -2.18 17.47 -11.52
N ILE A 173 -1.80 16.20 -11.49
CA ILE A 173 -2.44 15.24 -10.62
C ILE A 173 -1.38 15.06 -9.56
N SER A 174 -1.48 15.90 -8.53
CA SER A 174 -0.57 15.89 -7.38
C SER A 174 -0.72 14.62 -6.51
N PHE A 175 -1.25 13.55 -7.11
CA PHE A 175 -1.59 12.23 -6.60
C PHE A 175 -1.48 11.21 -7.76
N PRO A 176 -1.11 9.96 -7.51
CA PRO A 176 -1.19 9.28 -6.23
C PRO A 176 0.15 9.23 -5.48
N TYR A 177 0.11 8.99 -4.17
CA TYR A 177 1.32 8.73 -3.37
C TYR A 177 1.72 7.23 -3.38
N ALA A 178 0.95 6.39 -4.07
CA ALA A 178 1.24 4.97 -4.31
C ALA A 178 0.42 4.44 -5.50
N SER A 179 0.89 3.39 -6.17
CA SER A 179 0.20 2.81 -7.33
C SER A 179 0.54 1.34 -7.52
N CYS A 180 -0.30 0.64 -8.30
CA CYS A 180 -0.12 -0.77 -8.64
C CYS A 180 0.62 -0.96 -9.96
N HIS A 181 1.67 -1.78 -9.98
CA HIS A 181 2.49 -2.03 -11.17
C HIS A 181 2.88 -3.47 -11.32
N LYS A 182 3.06 -3.88 -12.58
CA LYS A 182 3.57 -5.21 -12.90
C LYS A 182 5.01 -5.35 -12.41
N TYR A 183 5.35 -6.53 -11.90
CA TYR A 183 6.71 -6.83 -11.45
C TYR A 183 7.11 -8.27 -11.77
N ASN A 184 8.41 -8.48 -11.95
CA ASN A 184 9.02 -9.80 -12.02
C ASN A 184 10.08 -9.94 -10.93
N CYS A 185 10.15 -11.14 -10.36
CA CYS A 185 11.21 -11.51 -9.42
C CYS A 185 12.32 -12.25 -10.17
N SER A 186 13.56 -11.91 -9.86
CA SER A 186 14.75 -12.59 -10.36
C SER A 186 15.72 -12.89 -9.20
N SER A 187 16.77 -13.66 -9.46
CA SER A 187 17.83 -13.91 -8.47
C SER A 187 18.61 -12.65 -8.07
N VAL A 188 18.51 -11.57 -8.85
CA VAL A 188 19.26 -10.32 -8.64
C VAL A 188 18.39 -9.16 -8.17
N GLY A 189 17.09 -9.38 -7.92
CA GLY A 189 16.16 -8.37 -7.42
C GLY A 189 14.83 -8.34 -8.16
N ILE A 190 14.14 -7.22 -8.05
CA ILE A 190 12.82 -6.97 -8.67
C ILE A 190 13.01 -6.22 -9.98
N GLU A 191 12.31 -6.63 -11.03
CA GLU A 191 12.11 -5.81 -12.22
C GLU A 191 10.70 -5.21 -12.15
N LEU A 192 10.63 -3.88 -12.07
CA LEU A 192 9.38 -3.12 -12.04
C LEU A 192 9.02 -2.66 -13.46
N LEU A 193 7.77 -2.84 -13.85
CA LEU A 193 7.24 -2.43 -15.14
C LEU A 193 6.19 -1.34 -14.95
N VAL A 194 6.53 -0.12 -15.36
CA VAL A 194 5.64 1.06 -15.31
C VAL A 194 5.40 1.53 -16.74
N GLY A 195 4.17 1.36 -17.24
CA GLY A 195 3.89 1.57 -18.66
C GLY A 195 4.82 0.71 -19.53
N GLN A 196 5.57 1.34 -20.44
CA GLN A 196 6.60 0.69 -21.26
C GLN A 196 8.01 0.70 -20.66
N GLN A 197 8.22 1.37 -19.51
CA GLN A 197 9.52 1.39 -18.84
C GLN A 197 9.68 0.13 -17.99
N VAL A 198 10.83 -0.55 -18.17
CA VAL A 198 11.30 -1.61 -17.28
C VAL A 198 12.46 -1.07 -16.47
N THR A 199 12.45 -1.25 -15.15
CA THR A 199 13.52 -0.75 -14.27
C THR A 199 13.85 -1.76 -13.20
N LYS A 200 15.15 -1.94 -12.95
CA LYS A 200 15.64 -2.78 -11.86
C LYS A 200 15.44 -2.05 -10.55
N CYS A 201 14.85 -2.74 -9.59
CA CYS A 201 14.58 -2.25 -8.25
C CYS A 201 15.51 -2.94 -7.26
N SER A 202 16.40 -2.16 -6.65
CA SER A 202 17.16 -2.58 -5.48
C SER A 202 16.35 -2.31 -4.21
N ASP A 203 16.59 -3.09 -3.15
CA ASP A 203 15.81 -3.02 -1.91
C ASP A 203 15.80 -1.60 -1.29
N GLY A 204 14.63 -0.97 -1.26
CA GLY A 204 14.42 0.35 -0.64
C GLY A 204 15.04 1.54 -1.39
N GLU A 205 15.51 1.31 -2.62
CA GLU A 205 16.03 2.35 -3.51
C GLU A 205 14.89 3.24 -4.03
N SER A 206 15.18 4.54 -4.19
CA SER A 206 14.29 5.47 -4.88
C SER A 206 14.72 5.57 -6.33
N ILE A 207 13.87 5.17 -7.27
CA ILE A 207 14.20 5.10 -8.70
C ILE A 207 13.38 6.10 -9.53
N PRO A 208 13.98 6.72 -10.55
CA PRO A 208 13.28 7.61 -11.45
C PRO A 208 12.42 6.86 -12.45
N ILE A 209 11.17 7.30 -12.57
CA ILE A 209 10.24 6.89 -13.60
C ILE A 209 10.11 8.02 -14.62
N ASN A 210 10.21 7.66 -15.89
CA ASN A 210 9.90 8.46 -17.06
C ASN A 210 9.27 7.52 -18.11
N ALA A 211 8.04 7.12 -17.81
CA ALA A 211 7.33 6.08 -18.52
C ALA A 211 6.27 6.67 -19.45
N TYR A 212 5.92 5.91 -20.49
CA TYR A 212 4.82 6.24 -21.38
C TYR A 212 3.98 5.00 -21.64
N SER A 213 2.69 5.21 -21.85
CA SER A 213 1.75 4.20 -22.34
C SER A 213 0.59 4.91 -23.03
N ASN A 214 0.21 4.46 -24.22
CA ASN A 214 -0.79 5.14 -25.05
C ASN A 214 -0.46 6.65 -25.21
N ASN A 215 -1.38 7.53 -24.79
CA ASN A 215 -1.24 8.99 -24.81
C ASN A 215 -0.85 9.58 -23.44
N ILE A 216 -0.41 8.74 -22.50
CA ILE A 216 -0.04 9.12 -21.14
C ILE A 216 1.48 9.06 -21.01
N ASN A 217 2.10 10.17 -20.59
CA ASN A 217 3.47 10.21 -20.11
C ASN A 217 3.47 10.49 -18.61
N ALA A 218 4.24 9.73 -17.84
CA ALA A 218 4.33 9.90 -16.40
C ALA A 218 5.80 9.96 -15.94
N ARG A 219 6.08 10.90 -15.04
CA ARG A 219 7.41 11.09 -14.45
C ARG A 219 7.33 11.27 -12.94
N GLY A 220 8.28 10.72 -12.20
CA GLY A 220 8.32 10.81 -10.75
C GLY A 220 9.38 9.90 -10.14
N LEU A 221 9.35 9.75 -8.83
CA LEU A 221 10.18 8.78 -8.11
C LEU A 221 9.29 7.70 -7.48
N VAL A 222 9.72 6.46 -7.54
CA VAL A 222 9.08 5.34 -6.81
C VAL A 222 10.07 4.69 -5.86
N LEU A 223 9.57 4.31 -4.70
CA LEU A 223 10.33 3.57 -3.69
C LEU A 223 10.19 2.08 -3.94
N CYS A 224 11.30 1.42 -4.23
CA CYS A 224 11.33 0.00 -4.50
C CYS A 224 10.95 -0.82 -3.25
N PRO A 225 10.01 -1.78 -3.38
CA PRO A 225 9.71 -2.71 -2.30
C PRO A 225 10.90 -3.63 -2.04
N THR A 226 10.96 -4.24 -0.85
CA THR A 226 12.02 -5.22 -0.57
C THR A 226 11.74 -6.55 -1.28
N CYS A 227 12.78 -7.19 -1.79
CA CYS A 227 12.69 -8.47 -2.49
C CYS A 227 12.02 -9.55 -1.63
N ASN A 228 12.36 -9.59 -0.33
CA ASN A 228 11.74 -10.51 0.61
C ASN A 228 10.22 -10.28 0.74
N ALA A 229 9.75 -9.03 0.74
CA ALA A 229 8.32 -8.74 0.82
C ALA A 229 7.59 -9.07 -0.51
N ALA A 230 8.22 -8.79 -1.65
CA ALA A 230 7.61 -8.92 -2.97
C ALA A 230 7.65 -10.36 -3.53
N CYS A 231 8.74 -11.09 -3.30
CA CYS A 231 9.07 -12.33 -4.02
C CYS A 231 8.87 -13.61 -3.20
N SER A 232 8.83 -13.53 -1.87
CA SER A 232 8.63 -14.72 -1.01
C SER A 232 7.29 -15.43 -1.21
N HIS A 233 6.32 -14.78 -1.88
CA HIS A 233 4.97 -15.28 -2.06
C HIS A 233 4.70 -16.00 -3.39
N ARG A 234 5.70 -16.09 -4.29
CA ARG A 234 5.55 -16.74 -5.61
C ARG A 234 6.16 -18.14 -5.72
N ASN A 235 6.81 -18.65 -4.68
CA ASN A 235 7.37 -20.02 -4.66
C ASN A 235 6.34 -21.10 -4.30
N ILE A 236 5.16 -21.09 -4.95
CA ILE A 236 4.32 -22.30 -5.06
C ILE A 236 3.76 -22.36 -6.49
N VAL A 237 4.64 -22.66 -7.44
CA VAL A 237 4.26 -23.53 -8.56
C VAL A 237 5.09 -24.78 -8.37
N ILE A 238 4.55 -25.76 -7.63
CA ILE A 238 5.06 -27.12 -7.72
C ILE A 238 4.66 -27.58 -9.12
N LEU A 239 5.58 -27.48 -10.08
CA LEU A 239 5.52 -28.28 -11.30
C LEU A 239 5.64 -29.73 -10.84
N ILE A 240 4.50 -30.37 -10.58
CA ILE A 240 4.45 -31.81 -10.45
C ILE A 240 4.71 -32.34 -11.86
N VAL A 241 5.98 -32.52 -12.21
CA VAL A 241 6.37 -33.34 -13.35
C VAL A 241 6.05 -34.77 -12.93
N LEU A 242 4.83 -35.23 -13.24
CA LEU A 242 4.50 -36.65 -13.15
C LEU A 242 5.40 -37.38 -14.16
N PRO A 243 6.22 -38.35 -13.75
CA PRO A 243 6.93 -39.19 -14.70
C PRO A 243 5.89 -40.00 -15.46
N ALA A 244 5.80 -39.76 -16.77
CA ALA A 244 5.11 -40.66 -17.68
C ALA A 244 5.93 -41.95 -17.77
N ASN A 245 5.63 -42.95 -16.93
CA ASN A 245 6.05 -44.33 -17.10
C ASN A 245 5.23 -45.24 -16.17
N TYR A 246 3.97 -45.48 -16.52
CA TYR A 246 3.26 -46.71 -16.20
C TYR A 246 2.21 -46.98 -17.28
N LEU A 247 2.69 -47.34 -18.47
CA LEU A 247 1.98 -48.20 -19.40
C LEU A 247 3.00 -49.22 -19.89
N LEU A 248 2.79 -50.48 -19.50
CA LEU A 248 3.29 -51.76 -20.05
C LEU A 248 3.63 -52.74 -18.91
N ASN A 249 2.60 -53.42 -18.42
CA ASN A 249 2.45 -54.88 -18.50
C ASN A 249 1.18 -55.30 -17.74
#